data_AF-A0A1D6LWX6-F1
#
_entry.id   AF-A0A1D6LWX6-F1
#
_cell.length_a   1.000
_cell.length_b   1.000
_cell.length_c   1.000
_cell.angle_alpha   90.00
_cell.angle_beta   90.00
_cell.angle_gamma   90.00
#
_symmetry.space_group_name_H-M   'P 1'
#
loop_
_entity.id
_entity.type
_entity.pdbx_description
1 polymer ?
#
loop_
_entity_poly.entity_id
_entity_poly.type
_entity_poly.pdbx_seq_one_letter_code
_entity_poly.pdbx_strand_id
1 'polypeptide(L)'
;MASWIGGGVEVLVISSRKKGPAGGALIPKGGWELLDESMDEAARREAKRRRLAWSGTPAPRWAAATTPRTRASSFVLPLRVTAELDRWPEMAARRREWVPAAQAIARCPHPWMRTSR
;
A
#
# COMPACT_ATOMS: atom_id res chain seq x y z
N MET A 1 19.57 -4.10 23.28
CA MET A 1 18.31 -4.87 23.23
C MET A 1 17.15 -3.90 23.15
N ALA A 2 16.54 -3.70 21.98
CA ALA A 2 15.33 -2.89 21.88
C ALA A 2 14.12 -3.82 22.03
N SER A 3 13.43 -3.69 23.16
CA SER A 3 12.21 -4.43 23.47
C SER A 3 11.03 -3.88 22.67
N TRP A 4 10.36 -4.76 21.93
CA TRP A 4 9.12 -4.47 21.22
C TRP A 4 7.96 -4.44 22.22
N ILE A 5 7.58 -3.26 22.68
CA ILE A 5 6.34 -3.05 23.43
C ILE A 5 5.21 -2.85 22.41
N GLY A 6 4.32 -3.84 22.26
CA GLY A 6 3.04 -3.71 21.54
C GLY A 6 2.96 -4.26 20.10
N GLY A 7 3.57 -5.42 19.82
CA GLY A 7 3.77 -6.01 18.48
C GLY A 7 2.53 -6.29 17.62
N GLY A 8 1.95 -5.26 17.00
CA GLY A 8 1.02 -5.35 15.89
C GLY A 8 1.66 -4.92 14.56
N VAL A 9 1.20 -5.47 13.44
CA VAL A 9 1.59 -5.01 12.09
C VAL A 9 0.88 -3.70 11.79
N GLU A 10 1.64 -2.67 11.42
CA GLU A 10 1.11 -1.41 10.89
C GLU A 10 1.20 -1.38 9.37
N VAL A 11 0.28 -0.66 8.75
CA VAL A 11 0.18 -0.50 7.31
C VAL A 11 0.20 0.98 6.97
N LEU A 12 1.06 1.36 6.04
CA LEU A 12 1.08 2.71 5.49
C LEU A 12 -0.13 2.91 4.59
N VAL A 13 -0.93 3.91 4.92
CA VAL A 13 -2.09 4.33 4.14
C VAL A 13 -1.94 5.79 3.71
N ILE A 14 -2.63 6.15 2.63
CA ILE A 14 -2.69 7.53 2.14
C ILE A 14 -4.13 8.03 2.11
N SER A 15 -4.30 9.33 2.34
CA SER A 15 -5.61 9.96 2.23
C SER A 15 -6.11 10.01 0.77
N SER A 16 -7.43 10.06 0.59
CA SER A 16 -8.03 10.32 -0.71
C SER A 16 -7.77 11.76 -1.15
N ARG A 17 -7.45 11.97 -2.44
CA ARG A 17 -7.32 13.33 -3.00
C ARG A 17 -8.64 14.11 -2.96
N LYS A 18 -9.77 13.44 -3.20
CA LYS A 18 -11.09 14.08 -3.30
C LYS A 18 -11.79 14.21 -1.95
N LYS A 19 -11.65 13.21 -1.08
CA LYS A 19 -12.40 13.11 0.19
C LYS A 19 -11.51 13.32 1.42
N GLY A 20 -10.21 13.57 1.25
CA GLY A 20 -9.27 13.73 2.35
C GLY A 20 -9.24 12.50 3.28
N PRO A 21 -8.98 12.70 4.59
CA PRO A 21 -9.04 11.66 5.62
C PRO A 21 -10.43 11.02 5.76
N ALA A 22 -11.50 11.77 5.49
CA ALA A 22 -12.88 11.27 5.51
C ALA A 22 -13.19 10.29 4.36
N GLY A 23 -12.29 10.15 3.38
CA GLY A 23 -12.40 9.23 2.26
C GLY A 23 -12.03 7.78 2.55
N GLY A 24 -11.63 7.48 3.79
CA GLY A 24 -11.09 6.18 4.19
C GLY A 24 -9.59 6.07 3.94
N ALA A 25 -9.05 4.92 4.34
CA ALA A 25 -7.64 4.60 4.22
C ALA A 25 -7.37 3.94 2.87
N LEU A 26 -6.58 4.58 2.01
CA LEU A 26 -6.20 4.01 0.73
C LEU A 26 -4.83 3.35 0.86
N ILE A 27 -4.76 2.08 0.47
CA ILE A 27 -3.47 1.42 0.26
C ILE A 27 -2.82 2.05 -0.97
N PRO A 28 -1.54 2.47 -0.91
CA PRO A 28 -0.82 2.94 -2.08
C PRO A 28 -0.89 1.91 -3.20
N LYS A 29 -1.36 2.35 -4.37
CA LYS A 29 -1.58 1.48 -5.54
C LYS A 29 -1.06 2.18 -6.80
N GLY A 30 -0.39 1.42 -7.66
CA GLY A 30 0.13 1.85 -8.95
C GLY A 30 -0.36 0.95 -10.08
N GLY A 31 -0.32 1.43 -11.32
CA GLY A 31 -0.56 0.59 -12.49
C GLY A 31 0.64 -0.31 -12.78
N TRP A 32 0.38 -1.51 -13.26
CA TRP A 32 1.38 -2.31 -13.96
C TRP A 32 1.45 -1.77 -15.39
N GLU A 33 2.46 -0.94 -15.68
CA GLU A 33 2.49 -0.05 -16.85
C GLU A 33 3.41 -0.55 -17.97
N LEU A 34 4.34 -1.44 -17.65
CA LEU A 34 5.32 -1.99 -18.59
C LEU A 34 5.01 -3.47 -18.86
N LEU A 35 5.05 -3.86 -20.13
CA LEU A 35 4.71 -5.21 -20.59
C LEU A 35 5.68 -6.29 -20.08
N ASP A 36 6.89 -5.89 -19.70
CA ASP A 36 8.00 -6.75 -19.25
C ASP A 36 8.30 -6.64 -17.74
N GLU A 37 7.63 -5.74 -17.02
CA GLU A 37 7.82 -5.58 -15.57
C GLU A 37 7.13 -6.74 -14.83
N SER A 38 7.77 -7.30 -13.80
CA SER A 38 7.12 -8.24 -12.88
C SER A 38 6.26 -7.51 -11.84
N MET A 39 5.34 -8.21 -11.20
CA MET A 39 4.55 -7.60 -10.12
C MET A 39 5.40 -7.06 -8.96
N ASP A 40 6.50 -7.73 -8.66
CA ASP A 40 7.43 -7.32 -7.60
C ASP A 40 8.13 -6.01 -7.98
N GLU A 41 8.54 -5.87 -9.24
CA GLU A 41 9.12 -4.64 -9.77
C GLU A 41 8.09 -3.51 -9.75
N ALA A 42 6.85 -3.77 -10.16
CA ALA A 42 5.77 -2.80 -10.11
C ALA A 42 5.50 -2.30 -8.67
N ALA A 43 5.49 -3.21 -7.69
CA ALA A 43 5.33 -2.85 -6.28
C ALA A 43 6.51 -2.02 -5.74
N ARG A 44 7.75 -2.40 -6.08
CA ARG A 44 8.96 -1.64 -5.71
C ARG A 44 9.00 -0.26 -6.36
N ARG A 45 8.57 -0.15 -7.62
CA ARG A 45 8.44 1.13 -8.34
C ARG A 45 7.44 2.04 -7.65
N GLU A 46 6.27 1.52 -7.24
CA GLU A 46 5.30 2.33 -6.51
C GLU A 46 5.85 2.76 -5.14
N ALA A 47 6.50 1.88 -4.39
CA ALA A 47 7.15 2.25 -3.13
C ALA A 47 8.22 3.35 -3.31
N LYS A 48 9.04 3.25 -4.37
CA LYS A 48 10.03 4.27 -4.74
C LYS A 48 9.36 5.60 -5.13
N ARG A 49 8.26 5.58 -5.89
CA ARG A 49 7.47 6.79 -6.21
C ARG A 49 6.92 7.45 -4.96
N ARG A 50 6.54 6.65 -3.96
CA ARG A 50 6.12 7.10 -2.63
C ARG A 50 7.28 7.47 -1.71
N ARG A 51 8.52 7.36 -2.21
CA ARG A 51 9.77 7.66 -1.50
C ARG A 51 9.85 6.96 -0.14
N LEU A 52 9.59 5.66 -0.19
CA LEU A 52 9.77 4.72 0.89
C LEU A 52 11.06 3.94 0.64
N ALA A 53 11.87 3.75 1.68
CA ALA A 53 12.90 2.72 1.70
C ALA A 53 12.28 1.41 2.19
N TRP A 54 12.74 0.28 1.68
CA TRP A 54 12.26 -1.04 2.10
C TRP A 54 13.42 -2.02 2.21
N SER A 55 13.20 -3.11 2.95
CA SER A 55 14.16 -4.21 3.09
C SER A 55 13.53 -5.54 2.70
N GLY A 56 14.35 -6.43 2.13
CA GLY A 56 13.95 -7.79 1.81
C GLY A 56 13.17 -7.93 0.50
N THR A 57 12.63 -9.14 0.29
CA THR A 57 11.75 -9.48 -0.82
C THR A 57 10.30 -9.17 -0.43
N PRO A 58 9.46 -8.62 -1.33
CA PRO A 58 8.03 -8.53 -1.10
C PRO A 58 7.49 -9.87 -0.60
N ALA A 59 6.63 -9.82 0.42
CA ALA A 59 5.96 -11.02 0.89
C ALA A 59 5.01 -11.57 -0.19
N PRO A 60 4.58 -12.84 -0.09
CA PRO A 60 3.59 -13.41 -1.00
C PRO A 60 2.34 -12.54 -1.10
N ARG A 61 1.65 -12.62 -2.25
CA ARG A 61 0.43 -11.86 -2.55
C ARG A 61 -0.57 -11.95 -1.40
N TRP A 62 -0.93 -10.80 -0.82
CA TRP A 62 -1.91 -10.71 0.25
C TRP A 62 -3.36 -10.77 -0.27
N ALA A 63 -3.60 -10.13 -1.41
CA ALA A 63 -4.90 -10.12 -2.06
C ALA A 63 -4.75 -10.00 -3.57
N ALA A 64 -5.68 -10.60 -4.30
CA ALA A 64 -5.79 -10.46 -5.74
C ALA A 64 -7.26 -10.25 -6.13
N ALA A 65 -7.49 -9.39 -7.11
CA ALA A 65 -8.83 -9.16 -7.66
C ALA A 65 -8.76 -8.93 -9.16
N THR A 66 -9.66 -9.57 -9.89
CA THR A 66 -9.90 -9.26 -11.30
C THR A 66 -11.11 -8.36 -11.38
N THR A 67 -10.97 -7.17 -11.96
CA THR A 67 -12.10 -6.28 -12.22
C THR A 67 -12.77 -6.72 -13.52
N PRO A 68 -13.98 -7.31 -13.50
CA PRO A 68 -14.57 -7.93 -14.71
C PRO A 68 -14.77 -6.92 -15.84
N ARG A 69 -15.19 -5.69 -15.49
CA ARG A 69 -15.47 -4.60 -16.42
C ARG A 69 -14.25 -4.17 -17.24
N THR A 70 -13.05 -4.27 -16.68
CA THR A 70 -11.80 -3.85 -17.34
C THR A 70 -10.88 -5.03 -17.64
N ARG A 71 -11.25 -6.25 -17.21
CA ARG A 71 -10.39 -7.45 -17.16
C ARG A 71 -9.02 -7.19 -16.51
N ALA A 72 -8.92 -6.17 -15.65
CA ALA A 72 -7.68 -5.80 -15.01
C ALA A 72 -7.47 -6.63 -13.74
N SER A 73 -6.31 -7.25 -13.61
CA SER A 73 -5.88 -7.93 -12.39
C SER A 73 -5.17 -6.93 -11.47
N SER A 74 -5.56 -6.92 -10.20
CA SER A 74 -4.98 -6.11 -9.14
C SER A 74 -4.41 -7.02 -8.08
N PHE A 75 -3.28 -6.64 -7.51
CA PHE A 75 -2.58 -7.42 -6.50
C PHE A 75 -2.07 -6.52 -5.38
N VAL A 76 -1.97 -7.08 -4.18
CA VAL A 76 -1.32 -6.42 -3.04
C VAL A 76 -0.11 -7.24 -2.60
N LEU A 77 1.06 -6.60 -2.62
CA LEU A 77 2.32 -7.18 -2.19
C LEU A 77 2.81 -6.42 -0.95
N PRO A 78 2.87 -7.04 0.23
CA PRO A 78 3.40 -6.40 1.43
C PRO A 78 4.90 -6.14 1.27
N LEU A 79 5.30 -4.90 1.54
CA LEU A 79 6.69 -4.48 1.61
C LEU A 79 7.02 -4.05 3.04
N ARG A 80 8.15 -4.53 3.58
CA ARG A 80 8.68 -4.05 4.86
C ARG A 80 9.37 -2.72 4.64
N VAL A 81 8.65 -1.64 4.93
CA VAL A 81 9.19 -0.28 4.90
C VAL A 81 10.19 -0.11 6.04
N THR A 82 11.35 0.49 5.74
CA THR A 82 12.42 0.76 6.69
C THR A 82 12.66 2.25 6.91
N ALA A 83 12.23 3.10 5.98
CA ALA A 83 12.25 4.54 6.15
C ALA A 83 11.24 5.24 5.24
N GLU A 84 10.82 6.44 5.66
CA GLU A 84 10.07 7.38 4.84
C GLU A 84 10.91 8.62 4.59
N LEU A 85 11.00 9.07 3.34
CA LEU A 85 11.64 10.36 3.05
C LEU A 85 10.63 11.49 3.24
N ASP A 86 11.09 12.64 3.74
CA ASP A 86 10.25 13.78 4.12
C ASP A 86 9.46 14.36 2.95
N ARG A 87 10.10 14.45 1.78
CA ARG A 87 9.49 15.03 0.58
C ARG A 87 9.01 13.91 -0.32
N TRP A 88 7.78 13.98 -0.84
CA TRP A 88 7.31 13.03 -1.85
C TRP A 88 6.30 13.65 -2.83
N PRO A 89 6.18 13.12 -4.08
CA PRO A 89 5.52 13.84 -5.17
C PRO A 89 4.05 14.22 -4.95
N GLU A 90 3.29 13.46 -4.15
CA GLU A 90 1.87 13.78 -3.88
C GLU A 90 1.64 14.36 -2.47
N MET A 91 2.70 14.77 -1.75
CA MET A 91 2.58 15.24 -0.36
C MET A 91 1.74 16.51 -0.20
N ALA A 92 1.64 17.32 -1.25
CA ALA A 92 0.78 18.51 -1.26
C ALA A 92 -0.71 18.16 -1.35
N ALA A 93 -1.05 16.98 -1.90
CA ALA A 93 -2.42 16.57 -2.16
C ALA A 93 -2.90 15.42 -1.26
N ARG A 94 -1.99 14.78 -0.53
CA ARG A 94 -2.29 13.61 0.30
C ARG A 94 -1.42 13.57 1.55
N ARG A 95 -1.96 12.96 2.60
CA ARG A 95 -1.25 12.64 3.83
C ARG A 95 -0.96 11.14 3.89
N ARG A 96 0.20 10.80 4.46
CA ARG A 96 0.59 9.44 4.86
C ARG A 96 0.24 9.26 6.33
N GLU A 97 -0.23 8.07 6.68
CA GLU A 97 -0.54 7.68 8.06
C GLU A 97 -0.17 6.20 8.22
N TRP A 98 0.51 5.86 9.31
CA TRP A 98 0.64 4.47 9.74
C TRP A 98 -0.54 4.15 10.63
N VAL A 99 -1.24 3.08 10.30
CA VAL A 99 -2.36 2.60 11.11
C VAL A 99 -2.21 1.11 11.36
N PRO A 100 -2.74 0.59 12.48
CA PRO A 100 -2.81 -0.85 12.69
C PRO A 100 -3.53 -1.55 11.54
N ALA A 101 -3.09 -2.74 11.14
CA ALA A 101 -3.67 -3.48 10.01
C ALA A 101 -5.20 -3.61 10.10
N ALA A 102 -5.74 -3.85 11.30
CA ALA A 102 -7.18 -3.91 11.53
C ALA A 102 -7.90 -2.60 11.17
N GLN A 103 -7.30 -1.44 11.50
CA GLN A 103 -7.85 -0.14 11.12
C GLN A 103 -7.75 0.10 9.61
N ALA A 104 -6.64 -0.28 8.98
CA ALA A 104 -6.50 -0.20 7.52
C ALA A 104 -7.61 -1.00 6.82
N ILE A 105 -7.85 -2.24 7.25
CA ILE A 105 -8.91 -3.11 6.71
C ILE A 105 -10.29 -2.51 6.94
N ALA A 106 -10.58 -2.02 8.15
CA ALA A 106 -11.88 -1.42 8.48
C ALA A 106 -12.18 -0.16 7.66
N ARG A 107 -11.15 0.68 7.43
CA ARG A 107 -11.24 1.93 6.67
C ARG A 107 -11.06 1.74 5.15
N CYS A 108 -10.76 0.53 4.69
CA CYS A 108 -10.49 0.25 3.27
C CYS A 108 -11.80 0.28 2.46
N PRO A 109 -11.93 1.19 1.47
CA PRO A 109 -13.14 1.28 0.65
C PRO A 109 -13.23 0.18 -0.42
N HIS A 110 -12.23 -0.70 -0.52
CA HIS A 110 -12.15 -1.75 -1.52
C HIS A 110 -12.34 -3.13 -0.88
N PRO A 111 -13.54 -3.74 -0.95
CA PRO A 111 -13.84 -4.99 -0.26
C PRO A 111 -12.87 -6.13 -0.59
N TRP A 112 -12.40 -6.20 -1.83
CA TRP A 112 -11.46 -7.23 -2.27
C TRP A 112 -10.08 -7.14 -1.59
N MET A 113 -9.67 -5.96 -1.12
CA MET A 113 -8.45 -5.80 -0.34
C MET A 113 -8.67 -6.16 1.13
N ARG A 114 -9.90 -6.35 1.60
CA ARG A 114 -10.17 -6.66 3.02
C ARG A 114 -10.02 -8.15 3.35
N THR A 115 -9.89 -8.98 2.33
CA THR A 115 -9.87 -10.43 2.44
C THR A 115 -8.49 -10.95 2.07
N SER A 116 -7.75 -11.45 3.06
CA SER A 116 -6.59 -12.32 2.81
C SER A 116 -7.09 -13.73 2.52
N ARG A 117 -6.59 -14.36 1.46
CA ARG A 117 -6.66 -15.81 1.26
C ARG A 117 -5.26 -16.37 1.35
#